data_AF-A0A183P912-F1
#
_entry.id   AF-A0A183P912-F1
#
_cell.length_a   1.000
_cell.length_b   1.000
_cell.length_c   1.000
_cell.angle_alpha   90.00
_cell.angle_beta   90.00
_cell.angle_gamma   90.00
#
_symmetry.space_group_name_H-M   'P 1'
#
loop_
_entity.id
_entity.type
_entity.pdbx_description
1 polymer ?
#
loop_
_entity_poly.entity_id
_entity_poly.type
_entity_poly.pdbx_seq_one_letter_code
_entity_poly.pdbx_strand_id
1 'polypeptide(L)'
;MEDCVDAQLRDQHTGFRKDPLCTDQIPTPRIIVEQSIEWNSSLYINFIDYEKSFDSVDRTTLWKPLRYYGVPQNIVNIIQNSYDGLNCEVVHGGQVTDSFEVKTGVRQGLNIHKGKSKIFRYNTACTNPITIDGEDLEDVKIFAYLGRIIDEHGGSDADVKGRVGNA
;
A
#
# COMPACT_ATOMS: atom_id res chain seq x y z
N MET A 1 4.68 -9.95 0.47
CA MET A 1 4.02 -9.31 1.63
C MET A 1 2.73 -10.04 1.95
N GLU A 2 2.06 -10.54 0.91
CA GLU A 2 0.90 -11.42 0.97
C GLU A 2 1.08 -12.57 2.00
N ASP A 3 2.13 -13.39 1.88
CA ASP A 3 2.30 -14.58 2.73
C ASP A 3 2.45 -14.30 4.23
N CYS A 4 3.11 -13.19 4.62
CA CYS A 4 3.34 -12.88 6.04
C CYS A 4 2.10 -12.33 6.74
N VAL A 5 1.25 -11.61 5.99
CA VAL A 5 -0.01 -11.04 6.52
C VAL A 5 -1.12 -12.08 6.46
N ASP A 6 -1.27 -12.78 5.34
CA ASP A 6 -2.37 -13.74 5.13
C ASP A 6 -2.33 -14.92 6.10
N ALA A 7 -1.13 -15.37 6.50
CA ALA A 7 -0.94 -16.42 7.49
C ALA A 7 -1.42 -16.03 8.90
N GLN A 8 -1.55 -14.72 9.19
CA GLN A 8 -2.01 -14.22 10.48
C GLN A 8 -3.47 -13.76 10.46
N LEU A 9 -4.07 -13.60 9.28
CA LEU A 9 -5.46 -13.20 9.12
C LEU A 9 -6.40 -14.39 9.34
N ARG A 10 -7.52 -14.12 10.01
CA ARG A 10 -8.57 -15.11 10.25
C ARG A 10 -9.22 -15.60 8.95
N ASP A 11 -9.58 -16.88 8.89
CA ASP A 11 -10.19 -17.52 7.71
C ASP A 11 -11.52 -16.87 7.28
N GLN A 12 -12.24 -16.24 8.23
CA GLN A 12 -13.49 -15.53 7.93
C GLN A 12 -13.26 -14.20 7.17
N HIS A 13 -12.05 -13.65 7.23
CA HIS A 13 -11.68 -12.46 6.45
C HIS A 13 -11.26 -12.90 5.05
N THR A 14 -12.02 -12.47 4.04
CA THR A 14 -11.79 -12.85 2.64
C THR A 14 -11.64 -11.65 1.72
N GLY A 15 -12.03 -10.45 2.16
CA GLY A 15 -11.83 -9.22 1.39
C GLY A 15 -10.35 -8.98 1.16
N PHE A 16 -9.98 -8.57 -0.06
CA PHE A 16 -8.59 -8.29 -0.45
C PHE A 16 -7.61 -9.48 -0.31
N ARG A 17 -8.11 -10.72 -0.26
CA ARG A 17 -7.29 -11.93 -0.42
C ARG A 17 -7.31 -12.41 -1.88
N LYS A 18 -6.28 -13.15 -2.28
CA LYS A 18 -6.08 -13.64 -3.65
C LYS A 18 -7.14 -14.62 -4.14
N ASP A 19 -7.47 -15.60 -3.30
CA ASP A 19 -8.27 -16.76 -3.71
C ASP A 19 -9.78 -16.64 -3.42
N PRO A 20 -10.22 -16.08 -2.27
CA PRO A 20 -11.64 -15.96 -1.98
C PRO A 20 -12.34 -14.94 -2.88
N LEU A 21 -13.44 -15.35 -3.53
CA LEU A 21 -14.32 -14.46 -4.26
C LEU A 21 -15.48 -14.01 -3.35
N CYS A 22 -16.07 -12.84 -3.61
CA CYS A 22 -17.26 -12.38 -2.89
C CYS A 22 -18.42 -13.40 -2.93
N THR A 23 -18.49 -14.23 -3.98
CA THR A 23 -19.47 -15.31 -4.14
C THR A 23 -19.35 -16.39 -3.06
N ASP A 24 -18.17 -16.54 -2.48
CA ASP A 24 -17.90 -17.58 -1.48
C ASP A 24 -18.39 -17.15 -0.09
N GLN A 25 -18.67 -15.85 0.10
CA GLN A 25 -19.13 -15.30 1.38
C GLN A 25 -20.63 -15.13 1.49
N ILE A 26 -21.34 -14.88 0.38
CA ILE A 26 -22.80 -14.71 0.36
C ILE A 26 -23.57 -15.90 0.97
N PRO A 27 -23.16 -17.17 0.77
CA PRO A 27 -23.85 -18.31 1.37
C PRO A 27 -23.77 -18.35 2.90
N THR A 28 -22.74 -17.77 3.51
CA THR A 28 -22.52 -17.86 4.97
C THR A 28 -23.67 -17.29 5.80
N PRO A 29 -24.07 -16.00 5.66
CA PRO A 29 -25.20 -15.46 6.39
C PRO A 29 -26.51 -16.17 6.03
N ARG A 30 -26.66 -16.65 4.79
CA ARG A 30 -27.82 -17.43 4.37
C ARG A 30 -27.94 -18.74 5.15
N ILE A 31 -26.85 -19.51 5.27
CA ILE A 31 -26.82 -20.77 6.03
C ILE A 31 -27.13 -20.53 7.51
N ILE A 32 -26.57 -19.47 8.11
CA ILE A 32 -26.84 -19.13 9.52
C ILE A 32 -28.33 -18.85 9.74
N VAL A 33 -28.97 -18.12 8.82
CA VAL A 33 -30.41 -17.86 8.88
C VAL A 33 -31.20 -19.16 8.72
N GLU A 34 -30.89 -19.97 7.71
CA GLU A 34 -31.58 -21.25 7.46
C GLU A 34 -31.49 -22.20 8.66
N GLN A 35 -30.32 -22.33 9.29
CA GLN A 35 -30.15 -23.14 10.52
C GLN A 35 -30.92 -22.57 11.71
N SER A 36 -30.97 -21.25 11.89
CA SER A 36 -31.74 -20.67 13.00
C SER A 36 -33.23 -20.98 12.89
N ILE A 37 -33.76 -21.01 11.65
CA ILE A 37 -35.15 -21.37 11.36
C ILE A 37 -35.37 -22.86 11.63
N GLU A 38 -34.49 -23.73 11.12
CA GLU A 38 -34.59 -25.19 11.30
C GLU A 38 -34.59 -25.60 12.77
N TRP A 39 -33.76 -24.95 13.60
CA TRP A 39 -33.61 -25.27 15.02
C TRP A 39 -34.51 -24.43 15.94
N ASN A 40 -35.38 -23.58 15.38
CA ASN A 40 -36.22 -22.62 16.11
C ASN A 40 -35.43 -21.80 17.15
N SER A 41 -34.21 -21.38 16.77
CA SER A 41 -33.31 -20.61 17.62
C SER A 41 -33.47 -19.11 17.36
N SER A 42 -33.37 -18.30 18.42
CA SER A 42 -33.27 -16.86 18.27
C SER A 42 -31.94 -16.49 17.57
N LEU A 43 -31.99 -15.60 16.58
CA LEU A 43 -30.83 -15.11 15.83
C LEU A 43 -30.87 -13.58 15.76
N TYR A 44 -29.72 -12.94 15.97
CA TYR A 44 -29.50 -11.52 15.73
C TYR A 44 -28.27 -11.33 14.84
N ILE A 45 -28.43 -10.66 13.71
CA ILE A 45 -27.34 -10.36 12.78
C ILE A 45 -27.16 -8.83 12.72
N ASN A 46 -25.95 -8.37 12.98
CA ASN A 46 -25.58 -6.97 12.84
C ASN A 46 -24.72 -6.75 11.58
N PHE A 47 -25.19 -5.92 10.67
CA PHE A 47 -24.43 -5.49 9.50
C PHE A 47 -23.76 -4.14 9.82
N ILE A 48 -22.44 -4.14 9.88
CA ILE A 48 -21.64 -2.94 10.17
C ILE A 48 -20.92 -2.55 8.88
N ASP A 49 -21.22 -1.34 8.39
CA ASP A 49 -20.49 -0.71 7.29
C ASP A 49 -19.80 0.56 7.80
N TYR A 50 -18.59 0.81 7.31
CA TYR A 50 -17.80 1.97 7.70
C TYR A 50 -17.86 3.04 6.61
N GLU A 51 -18.40 4.20 6.96
CA GLU A 51 -18.41 5.35 6.06
C GLU A 51 -16.97 5.75 5.70
N LYS A 52 -16.65 5.75 4.39
CA LYS A 52 -15.34 6.14 3.86
C LYS A 52 -14.18 5.44 4.57
N SER A 53 -14.28 4.11 4.67
CA SER A 53 -13.33 3.26 5.41
C SER A 53 -11.86 3.49 5.03
N PHE A 54 -11.58 3.86 3.77
CA PHE A 54 -10.24 4.16 3.31
C PHE A 54 -9.80 5.61 3.54
N ASP A 55 -10.71 6.59 3.51
CA ASP A 55 -10.36 8.01 3.70
C ASP A 55 -10.22 8.39 5.18
N SER A 56 -10.86 7.61 6.06
CA SER A 56 -10.95 7.87 7.51
C SER A 56 -9.82 7.25 8.34
N VAL A 57 -8.94 6.45 7.74
CA VAL A 57 -7.85 5.76 8.46
C VAL A 57 -6.88 6.75 9.10
N ASP A 58 -6.65 6.64 10.41
CA ASP A 58 -5.56 7.38 11.07
C ASP A 58 -4.21 6.74 10.75
N ARG A 59 -3.39 7.46 10.00
CA ARG A 59 -2.05 7.02 9.59
C ARG A 59 -1.14 6.69 10.77
N THR A 60 -1.25 7.41 11.89
CA THR A 60 -0.40 7.14 13.06
C THR A 60 -0.66 5.74 13.65
N THR A 61 -1.90 5.26 13.50
CA THR A 61 -2.30 3.91 13.94
C THR A 61 -2.00 2.86 12.88
N LEU A 62 -2.07 3.19 11.60
CA LEU A 62 -1.88 2.26 10.46
C LEU A 62 -0.53 1.52 10.49
N TRP A 63 0.52 2.16 11.00
CA TRP A 63 1.86 1.58 11.04
C TRP A 63 2.00 0.47 12.09
N LYS A 64 1.17 0.48 13.14
CA LYS A 64 1.25 -0.48 14.24
C LYS A 64 0.86 -1.89 13.77
N PRO A 65 -0.29 -2.10 13.07
CA PRO A 65 -0.64 -3.39 12.48
C PRO A 65 0.42 -3.93 11.52
N LEU A 66 1.00 -3.10 10.63
CA LEU A 66 2.01 -3.58 9.68
C LEU A 66 3.21 -4.23 10.39
N ARG A 67 3.72 -3.58 11.45
CA ARG A 67 4.80 -4.15 12.26
C ARG A 67 4.37 -5.40 13.01
N TYR A 68 3.14 -5.40 13.54
CA TYR A 68 2.58 -6.55 14.27
C TYR A 68 2.49 -7.79 13.36
N TYR A 69 2.02 -7.61 12.12
CA TYR A 69 1.94 -8.69 11.12
C TYR A 69 3.29 -9.05 10.48
N GLY A 70 4.40 -8.58 11.04
CA GLY A 70 5.75 -8.98 10.62
C GLY A 70 6.24 -8.30 9.34
N VAL A 71 5.62 -7.20 8.89
CA VAL A 71 6.15 -6.43 7.76
C VAL A 71 7.49 -5.79 8.18
N PRO A 72 8.58 -6.02 7.42
CA PRO A 72 9.90 -5.49 7.76
C PRO A 72 9.92 -3.96 7.93
N GLN A 73 10.66 -3.47 8.94
CA GLN A 73 10.66 -2.05 9.31
C GLN A 73 11.07 -1.11 8.16
N ASN A 74 12.01 -1.54 7.32
CA ASN A 74 12.43 -0.82 6.12
C ASN A 74 11.26 -0.64 5.12
N ILE A 75 10.40 -1.64 4.95
CA ILE A 75 9.19 -1.52 4.12
C ILE A 75 8.19 -0.58 4.77
N VAL A 76 7.99 -0.70 6.09
CA VAL A 76 7.13 0.22 6.84
C VAL A 76 7.59 1.66 6.68
N ASN A 77 8.90 1.93 6.75
CA ASN A 77 9.46 3.26 6.54
C ASN A 77 9.22 3.77 5.11
N ILE A 78 9.36 2.93 4.08
CA ILE A 78 9.06 3.30 2.70
C ILE A 78 7.59 3.69 2.55
N ILE A 79 6.68 2.88 3.11
CA ILE A 79 5.25 3.16 3.11
C ILE A 79 4.98 4.48 3.83
N GLN A 80 5.48 4.66 5.06
CA GLN A 80 5.33 5.89 5.84
C GLN A 80 5.79 7.13 5.07
N ASN A 81 7.00 7.10 4.52
CA ASN A 81 7.56 8.21 3.73
C ASN A 81 6.70 8.54 2.50
N SER A 82 6.01 7.55 1.92
CA SER A 82 5.09 7.79 0.79
C SER A 82 3.85 8.60 1.17
N TYR A 83 3.56 8.71 2.48
CA TYR A 83 2.44 9.47 3.04
C TYR A 83 2.84 10.81 3.69
N ASP A 84 4.14 11.09 3.85
CA ASP A 84 4.63 12.33 4.46
C ASP A 84 4.56 13.51 3.48
N GLY A 85 4.14 14.67 3.98
CA GLY A 85 4.10 15.92 3.19
C GLY A 85 3.13 15.91 2.00
N LEU A 86 2.15 15.00 2.00
CA LEU A 86 1.21 14.87 0.90
C LEU A 86 0.21 16.04 0.87
N ASN A 87 0.18 16.75 -0.24
CA ASN A 87 -0.88 17.69 -0.58
C ASN A 87 -1.78 17.12 -1.69
N CYS A 88 -3.06 17.47 -1.65
CA CYS A 88 -4.05 17.12 -2.66
C CYS A 88 -4.71 18.38 -3.18
N GLU A 89 -5.04 18.36 -4.47
CA GLU A 89 -5.82 19.37 -5.16
C GLU A 89 -6.99 18.67 -5.84
N VAL A 90 -8.18 19.27 -5.78
CA VAL A 90 -9.39 18.69 -6.36
C VAL A 90 -9.74 19.45 -7.62
N VAL A 91 -10.00 18.72 -8.70
CA VAL A 91 -10.54 19.30 -9.93
C VAL A 91 -12.05 19.22 -9.89
N HIS A 92 -12.72 20.38 -9.91
CA HIS A 92 -14.17 20.47 -9.99
C HIS A 92 -14.58 21.45 -11.09
N GLY A 93 -15.37 20.99 -12.06
CA GLY A 93 -15.82 21.83 -13.18
C GLY A 93 -14.69 22.39 -14.05
N GLY A 94 -13.54 21.70 -14.12
CA GLY A 94 -12.35 22.13 -14.87
C GLY A 94 -11.48 23.15 -14.13
N GLN A 95 -11.84 23.53 -12.90
CA GLN A 95 -11.03 24.38 -12.02
C GLN A 95 -10.34 23.53 -10.96
N VAL A 96 -9.09 23.85 -10.66
CA VAL A 96 -8.29 23.21 -9.61
C VAL A 96 -8.45 24.01 -8.33
N THR A 97 -8.78 23.35 -7.22
CA THR A 97 -8.84 23.99 -5.90
C THR A 97 -7.44 24.26 -5.36
N ASP A 98 -7.36 25.13 -4.34
CA ASP A 98 -6.14 25.27 -3.55
C ASP A 98 -5.69 23.92 -2.97
N SER A 99 -4.38 23.75 -2.86
CA SER A 99 -3.77 22.54 -2.29
C SER A 99 -4.03 22.46 -0.79
N PHE A 100 -4.38 21.28 -0.29
CA PHE A 100 -4.48 21.01 1.14
C PHE A 100 -3.73 19.75 1.54
N GLU A 101 -3.19 19.76 2.75
CA GLU A 101 -2.45 18.63 3.31
C GLU A 101 -3.40 17.47 3.63
N VAL A 102 -3.07 16.27 3.16
CA VAL A 102 -3.84 15.05 3.42
C VAL A 102 -3.29 14.37 4.66
N LYS A 103 -4.07 14.36 5.75
CA LYS A 103 -3.65 13.83 7.06
C LYS A 103 -4.19 12.45 7.38
N THR A 104 -5.28 12.05 6.74
CA THR A 104 -5.95 10.77 6.98
C THR A 104 -6.03 9.95 5.70
N GLY A 105 -6.46 8.71 5.90
CA GLY A 105 -6.77 7.78 4.84
C GLY A 105 -5.55 7.16 4.15
N VAL A 106 -5.87 6.18 3.32
CA VAL A 106 -4.93 5.46 2.47
C VAL A 106 -5.23 5.74 1.00
N ARG A 107 -4.19 5.74 0.17
CA ARG A 107 -4.34 5.94 -1.27
C ARG A 107 -4.83 4.65 -1.92
N GLN A 108 -5.98 4.72 -2.56
CA GLN A 108 -6.51 3.63 -3.37
C GLN A 108 -5.86 3.63 -4.76
N GLY A 109 -5.60 2.44 -5.32
CA GLY A 109 -5.11 2.28 -6.70
C GLY A 109 -3.60 2.41 -6.89
N LEU A 110 -2.80 2.46 -5.82
CA LEU A 110 -1.34 2.39 -5.93
C LEU A 110 -0.86 0.94 -5.86
N ASN A 111 -0.40 0.42 -7.01
CA ASN A 111 0.31 -0.86 -7.07
C ASN A 111 1.82 -0.61 -7.12
N ILE A 112 2.59 -1.29 -6.26
CA ILE A 112 4.05 -1.28 -6.36
C ILE A 112 4.46 -2.14 -7.55
N HIS A 113 5.01 -1.52 -8.58
CA HIS A 113 5.43 -2.22 -9.79
C HIS A 113 6.78 -2.91 -9.58
N LYS A 114 6.75 -4.20 -9.21
CA LYS A 114 7.94 -5.03 -8.90
C LYS A 114 9.13 -4.80 -9.83
N GLY A 115 8.95 -4.99 -11.14
CA GLY A 115 10.04 -4.87 -12.12
C GLY A 115 10.58 -3.44 -12.36
N LYS A 116 9.92 -2.41 -11.83
CA LYS A 116 10.39 -1.01 -11.88
C LYS A 116 10.90 -0.53 -10.53
N SER A 117 10.56 -1.24 -9.46
CA SER A 117 11.05 -0.98 -8.12
C SER A 117 12.46 -1.54 -7.98
N LYS A 118 13.41 -0.66 -7.70
CA LYS A 118 14.81 -0.99 -7.47
C LYS A 118 15.26 -0.35 -6.16
N ILE A 119 16.28 -0.91 -5.55
CA ILE A 119 16.83 -0.40 -4.30
C ILE A 119 18.15 0.25 -4.61
N PHE A 120 18.26 1.52 -4.23
CA PHE A 120 19.52 2.22 -4.20
C PHE A 120 19.94 2.37 -2.74
N ARG A 121 21.05 1.74 -2.35
CA ARG A 121 21.59 1.81 -0.98
C ARG A 121 22.81 2.72 -0.97
N TYR A 122 22.82 3.70 -0.07
CA TYR A 122 23.97 4.60 0.14
C TYR A 122 24.33 4.65 1.62
N ASN A 123 25.62 4.48 1.94
CA ASN A 123 26.17 4.55 3.30
C ASN A 123 25.40 3.75 4.37
N THR A 124 24.86 2.59 4.01
CA THR A 124 24.14 1.71 4.94
C THR A 124 24.82 0.36 5.05
N ALA A 125 24.99 -0.12 6.28
CA ALA A 125 25.46 -1.47 6.58
C ALA A 125 24.33 -2.52 6.45
N CYS A 126 23.08 -2.09 6.27
CA CYS A 126 21.94 -2.99 6.14
C CYS A 126 21.88 -3.56 4.71
N THR A 127 22.28 -4.82 4.56
CA THR A 127 22.22 -5.57 3.29
C THR A 127 21.08 -6.57 3.25
N ASN A 128 20.17 -6.54 4.22
CA ASN A 128 19.05 -7.47 4.27
C ASN A 128 18.22 -7.34 2.99
N PRO A 129 17.92 -8.46 2.29
CA PRO A 129 17.10 -8.44 1.10
C PRO A 129 15.74 -7.84 1.43
N ILE A 130 15.23 -7.04 0.50
CA ILE A 130 13.89 -6.47 0.60
C ILE A 130 13.05 -7.18 -0.44
N THR A 131 12.06 -7.92 0.02
CA THR A 131 11.20 -8.71 -0.86
C THR A 131 9.85 -8.04 -1.08
N ILE A 132 9.34 -8.11 -2.31
CA ILE A 132 7.93 -7.89 -2.62
C ILE A 132 7.37 -9.22 -3.11
N ASP A 133 6.43 -9.78 -2.35
CA ASP A 133 5.83 -11.11 -2.57
C ASP A 133 6.84 -12.23 -2.81
N GLY A 134 7.86 -12.27 -1.96
CA GLY A 134 8.89 -13.32 -2.00
C GLY A 134 9.98 -13.09 -3.04
N GLU A 135 9.84 -12.09 -3.93
CA GLU A 135 10.87 -11.72 -4.90
C GLU A 135 11.77 -10.60 -4.34
N ASP A 136 13.08 -10.82 -4.34
CA ASP A 136 14.06 -9.80 -3.96
C ASP A 136 14.04 -8.65 -4.97
N LEU A 137 13.95 -7.42 -4.46
CA LEU A 137 14.15 -6.23 -5.28
C LEU A 137 15.63 -6.06 -5.63
N GLU A 138 15.90 -5.69 -6.88
CA GLU A 138 17.25 -5.49 -7.40
C GLU A 138 17.96 -4.32 -6.71
N ASP A 139 19.15 -4.58 -6.18
CA ASP A 139 20.10 -3.56 -5.77
C ASP A 139 20.80 -2.93 -6.96
N VAL A 140 20.65 -1.62 -7.10
CA VAL A 140 21.32 -0.84 -8.13
C VAL A 140 22.27 0.17 -7.54
N LYS A 141 23.42 0.31 -8.19
CA LYS A 141 24.42 1.36 -7.91
C LYS A 141 24.15 2.66 -8.68
N ILE A 142 23.30 2.59 -9.70
CA ILE A 142 22.95 3.71 -10.55
C ILE A 142 21.45 3.60 -10.84
N PHE A 143 20.71 4.69 -10.62
CA PHE A 143 19.28 4.75 -10.85
C PHE A 143 18.92 5.96 -11.70
N ALA A 144 18.24 5.72 -12.83
CA ALA A 144 17.70 6.78 -13.67
C ALA A 144 16.29 7.14 -13.18
N TYR A 145 16.14 8.33 -12.59
CA TYR A 145 14.85 8.85 -12.13
C TYR A 145 14.52 10.17 -12.83
N LEU A 146 13.37 10.21 -13.51
CA LEU A 146 12.90 11.40 -14.25
C LEU A 146 13.92 11.97 -15.26
N GLY A 147 14.73 11.09 -15.84
CA GLY A 147 15.77 11.46 -16.80
C GLY A 147 17.02 12.06 -16.16
N ARG A 148 17.20 11.90 -14.85
CA ARG A 148 18.48 12.12 -14.16
C ARG A 148 19.10 10.81 -13.68
N ILE A 149 20.40 10.67 -13.84
CA ILE A 149 21.21 9.55 -13.37
C ILE A 149 21.72 9.87 -11.97
N ILE A 150 21.29 9.07 -11.01
CA ILE A 150 21.72 9.15 -9.61
C ILE A 150 22.67 7.98 -9.35
N ASP A 151 23.88 8.27 -8.89
CA ASP A 151 24.89 7.28 -8.49
C ASP A 151 25.28 7.48 -7.01
N GLU A 152 26.17 6.62 -6.50
CA GLU A 152 26.70 6.69 -5.14
C GLU A 152 27.48 7.99 -4.82
N HIS A 153 27.76 8.82 -5.82
CA HIS A 153 28.41 10.12 -5.67
C HIS A 153 27.42 11.29 -5.75
N GLY A 154 26.10 11.02 -5.80
CA GLY A 154 25.05 12.03 -5.80
C GLY A 154 24.59 12.49 -7.19
N GLY A 155 25.04 11.83 -8.25
CA GLY A 155 24.75 12.21 -9.63
C GLY A 155 25.75 13.23 -10.20
N SER A 156 26.22 12.96 -11.42
CA SER A 156 27.21 13.77 -12.14
C SER A 156 26.55 14.84 -13.02
N ASP A 157 27.21 16.00 -13.14
CA ASP A 157 26.96 17.14 -14.05
C ASP A 157 26.62 16.79 -15.52
N ALA A 158 26.84 15.54 -15.95
CA ALA A 158 26.57 15.05 -17.30
C ALA A 158 25.08 15.14 -17.71
N ASP A 159 24.13 15.13 -16.75
CA ASP A 159 22.69 15.27 -17.03
C ASP A 159 22.29 16.67 -17.49
N VAL A 160 23.08 17.71 -17.18
CA VAL A 160 22.73 19.09 -17.51
C VAL A 160 23.05 19.41 -18.98
N LYS A 161 23.93 18.61 -19.62
CA LYS A 161 24.42 18.91 -20.98
C LYS A 161 23.48 18.48 -22.11
N GLY A 162 22.45 17.69 -21.83
CA GLY A 162 21.53 17.16 -22.86
C GLY A 162 20.26 18.00 -23.11
N ARG A 163 19.98 19.04 -22.31
CA ARG A 163 18.70 19.78 -22.38
C ARG A 163 18.79 21.30 -22.57
N VAL A 164 20.00 21.90 -22.59
CA VAL A 164 20.21 23.32 -22.96
C VAL A 164 20.71 23.42 -24.41
N GLY A 165 20.00 22.78 -25.33
CA GLY A 165 20.39 22.70 -26.72
C GLY A 165 19.22 22.34 -27.61
N ASN A 166 18.10 23.02 -27.43
CA ASN A 166 17.04 23.17 -28.42
C ASN A 166 16.28 24.46 -28.08
N ALA A 167 16.86 25.58 -28.52
CA ALA A 167 16.18 26.85 -28.77
C ALA A 167 16.41 27.18 -30.25
#